data_AF-A0A5K0ZZU8-F1
#
_entry.id   AF-A0A5K0ZZU8-F1
#
_cell.length_a   1.000
_cell.length_b   1.000
_cell.length_c   1.000
_cell.angle_alpha   90.00
_cell.angle_beta   90.00
_cell.angle_gamma   90.00
#
_symmetry.space_group_name_H-M   'P 1'
#
loop_
_entity.id
_entity.type
_entity.pdbx_description
1 polymer ?
#
loop_
_entity_poly.entity_id
_entity_poly.type
_entity_poly.pdbx_seq_one_letter_code
_entity_poly.pdbx_strand_id
1 'polypeptide(L)'
;RRMKPSRNPNSLPPMFARRFLKALTTINLSRRRSAVSARARRIKQAADVCLASAAAACNAKRAWSRAVLKRSRAVLCRQRRRQLRERRRIMAVPKSESCQQGRAELLRQLVPGGVGMDFCGLLEEAADYIKSLKAQVQVMQCIADSLSC
;
A
#
# COMPACT_ATOMS: atom_id res chain seq x y z
N ARG A 1 9.48 -24.64 24.02
CA ARG A 1 9.79 -23.24 24.44
C ARG A 1 9.02 -22.27 23.53
N ARG A 2 7.92 -21.67 24.01
CA ARG A 2 7.20 -20.60 23.28
C ARG A 2 8.08 -19.34 23.30
N MET A 3 8.65 -18.95 22.17
CA MET A 3 9.26 -17.63 22.06
C MET A 3 8.15 -16.58 22.19
N LYS A 4 8.17 -15.82 23.29
CA LYS A 4 7.38 -14.59 23.40
C LYS A 4 7.93 -13.63 22.35
N PRO A 5 7.14 -13.19 21.34
CA PRO A 5 7.61 -12.14 20.47
C PRO A 5 7.78 -10.91 21.34
N SER A 6 9.01 -10.40 21.42
CA SER A 6 9.30 -9.03 21.85
C SER A 6 8.42 -8.13 20.96
N ARG A 7 7.23 -7.78 21.47
CA ARG A 7 6.30 -6.88 20.81
C ARG A 7 6.86 -5.48 21.02
N ASN A 8 7.92 -5.16 20.29
CA ASN A 8 8.29 -3.76 20.12
C ASN A 8 7.06 -3.06 19.51
N PRO A 9 6.40 -2.14 20.25
CA PRO A 9 5.19 -1.47 19.77
C PRO A 9 5.47 -0.61 18.53
N ASN A 10 6.74 -0.32 18.26
CA ASN A 10 7.22 0.45 17.11
C ASN A 10 7.65 -0.45 15.93
N SER A 11 7.35 -1.75 15.96
CA SER A 11 7.54 -2.62 14.79
C SER A 11 6.42 -2.43 13.76
N LEU A 12 6.71 -2.77 12.50
CA LEU A 12 5.80 -2.55 11.38
C LEU A 12 4.42 -3.23 11.57
N PRO A 13 4.31 -4.52 11.98
CA PRO A 13 3.02 -5.20 12.12
C PRO A 13 2.03 -4.56 13.11
N PRO A 14 2.39 -4.26 14.38
CA PRO A 14 1.45 -3.63 15.33
C PRO A 14 1.07 -2.20 14.94
N MET A 15 2.00 -1.42 14.38
CA MET A 15 1.73 -0.07 13.88
C MET A 15 0.79 -0.08 12.68
N PHE A 16 1.00 -1.03 11.76
CA PHE A 16 0.10 -1.26 10.64
C PHE A 16 -1.29 -1.66 11.14
N ALA A 17 -1.39 -2.67 12.00
CA ALA A 17 -2.65 -3.16 12.54
C ALA A 17 -3.48 -2.06 13.20
N ARG A 18 -2.88 -1.28 14.10
CA ARG A 18 -3.57 -0.19 14.82
C ARG A 18 -4.12 0.87 13.86
N ARG A 19 -3.33 1.28 12.87
CA ARG A 19 -3.75 2.28 11.87
C ARG A 19 -4.82 1.72 10.94
N PHE A 20 -4.66 0.47 10.52
CA PHE A 20 -5.58 -0.19 9.61
C PHE A 20 -6.96 -0.43 10.25
N LEU A 21 -7.01 -0.86 11.52
CA LEU A 21 -8.27 -0.99 12.26
C LEU A 21 -9.01 0.35 12.37
N LYS A 22 -8.29 1.45 12.68
CA LYS A 22 -8.88 2.80 12.69
C LYS A 22 -9.43 3.20 11.31
N ALA A 23 -8.74 2.85 10.22
CA ALA A 23 -9.24 3.14 8.88
C ALA A 23 -10.46 2.28 8.52
N LEU A 24 -10.49 1.01 8.95
CA LEU A 24 -11.62 0.11 8.73
C LEU A 24 -12.89 0.60 9.43
N THR A 25 -12.81 1.11 10.65
CA THR A 25 -13.99 1.68 11.34
C THR A 25 -14.57 2.86 10.57
N THR A 26 -13.72 3.78 10.07
CA THR A 26 -14.16 4.90 9.20
C THR A 26 -14.84 4.43 7.92
N ILE A 27 -14.26 3.43 7.23
CA ILE A 27 -14.84 2.86 6.01
C ILE A 27 -16.17 2.15 6.33
N ASN A 28 -16.27 1.49 7.48
CA ASN A 28 -17.46 0.78 7.89
C ASN A 28 -18.63 1.73 8.24
N LEU A 29 -18.35 2.88 8.85
CA LEU A 29 -19.35 3.93 9.07
C LEU A 29 -19.94 4.45 7.74
N SER A 30 -19.17 4.38 6.67
CA SER A 30 -19.60 4.76 5.31
C SER A 30 -20.26 3.60 4.52
N ARG A 31 -20.46 2.41 5.14
CA ARG A 31 -20.88 1.16 4.46
C ARG A 31 -22.15 1.32 3.63
N ARG A 32 -23.19 1.93 4.20
CA ARG A 32 -24.53 2.02 3.61
C ARG A 32 -24.59 2.91 2.35
N ARG A 33 -23.57 3.72 2.09
CA ARG A 33 -23.55 4.74 1.03
C ARG A 33 -22.71 4.36 -0.19
N SER A 34 -22.15 3.15 -0.26
CA SER A 34 -21.21 2.80 -1.33
C SER A 34 -21.33 1.38 -1.85
N ALA A 35 -21.20 1.24 -3.18
CA ALA A 35 -21.06 -0.05 -3.84
C ALA A 35 -19.89 -0.88 -3.29
N VAL A 36 -20.04 -2.21 -3.31
CA VAL A 36 -19.06 -3.18 -2.81
C VAL A 36 -17.68 -2.97 -3.44
N SER A 37 -17.62 -2.74 -4.76
CA SER A 37 -16.36 -2.47 -5.49
C SER A 37 -15.68 -1.18 -5.03
N ALA A 38 -16.44 -0.13 -4.71
CA ALA A 38 -15.91 1.11 -4.17
C ALA A 38 -15.38 0.91 -2.74
N ARG A 39 -16.07 0.12 -1.92
CA ARG A 39 -15.62 -0.26 -0.58
C ARG A 39 -14.30 -1.05 -0.63
N ALA A 40 -14.21 -2.09 -1.48
CA ALA A 40 -13.02 -2.90 -1.63
C ALA A 40 -11.79 -2.05 -2.04
N ARG A 41 -11.97 -1.11 -2.98
CA ARG A 41 -10.91 -0.15 -3.35
C ARG A 41 -10.45 0.71 -2.18
N ARG A 42 -11.38 1.21 -1.35
CA ARG A 42 -11.03 2.02 -0.16
C ARG A 42 -10.29 1.19 0.87
N ILE A 43 -10.68 -0.07 1.09
CA ILE A 43 -9.99 -0.98 2.00
C ILE A 43 -8.56 -1.22 1.51
N LYS A 44 -8.37 -1.53 0.23
CA LYS A 44 -7.04 -1.69 -0.38
C LYS A 44 -6.18 -0.44 -0.20
N GLN A 45 -6.71 0.73 -0.56
CA GLN A 45 -6.00 2.01 -0.40
C GLN A 45 -5.64 2.30 1.05
N ALA A 46 -6.56 2.05 1.99
CA ALA A 46 -6.31 2.21 3.41
C ALA A 46 -5.19 1.27 3.89
N ALA A 47 -5.17 0.02 3.43
CA ALA A 47 -4.12 -0.93 3.73
C ALA A 47 -2.75 -0.43 3.21
N ASP A 48 -2.69 -0.01 1.94
CA ASP A 48 -1.46 0.49 1.32
C ASP A 48 -0.91 1.74 2.06
N VAL A 49 -1.78 2.69 2.40
CA VAL A 49 -1.42 3.91 3.14
C VAL A 49 -0.96 3.59 4.56
N CYS A 50 -1.68 2.72 5.27
CA CYS A 50 -1.33 2.33 6.64
C CYS A 50 0.01 1.59 6.68
N LEU A 51 0.25 0.70 5.72
CA LEU A 51 1.50 -0.05 5.59
C LEU A 51 2.66 0.91 5.33
N ALA A 52 2.54 1.78 4.34
CA ALA A 52 3.57 2.74 3.98
C ALA A 52 3.86 3.73 5.13
N SER A 53 2.81 4.18 5.84
CA SER A 53 2.99 5.06 7.01
C SER A 53 3.65 4.34 8.19
N ALA A 54 3.35 3.05 8.40
CA ALA A 54 4.02 2.24 9.40
C ALA A 54 5.49 2.03 9.04
N ALA A 55 5.76 1.65 7.79
CA ALA A 55 7.12 1.48 7.29
C ALA A 55 7.96 2.76 7.40
N ALA A 56 7.41 3.92 7.03
CA ALA A 56 8.10 5.20 7.17
C ALA A 56 8.41 5.56 8.64
N ALA A 57 7.53 5.18 9.58
CA ALA A 57 7.74 5.41 11.01
C ALA A 57 8.78 4.46 11.62
N CYS A 58 8.85 3.22 11.14
CA CYS A 58 9.82 2.23 11.60
C CYS A 58 11.20 2.40 10.95
N ASN A 59 11.25 2.85 9.70
CA ASN A 59 12.47 3.08 8.94
C ASN A 59 12.24 4.18 7.89
N ALA A 60 12.64 5.40 8.22
CA ALA A 60 12.42 6.59 7.41
C ALA A 60 13.14 6.57 6.05
N LYS A 61 14.07 5.64 5.80
CA LYS A 61 14.88 5.61 4.57
C LYS A 61 14.20 4.93 3.38
N ARG A 62 13.10 4.20 3.58
CA ARG A 62 12.50 3.34 2.55
C ARG A 62 11.85 4.10 1.40
N ALA A 63 12.43 4.00 0.20
CA ALA A 63 11.95 4.67 -1.00
C ALA A 63 10.53 4.18 -1.39
N TRP A 64 10.26 2.89 -1.22
CA TRP A 64 8.94 2.34 -1.53
C TRP A 64 7.83 2.93 -0.66
N SER A 65 8.10 3.22 0.61
CA SER A 65 7.12 3.83 1.52
C SER A 65 6.68 5.22 1.02
N ARG A 66 7.65 6.05 0.61
CA ARG A 66 7.40 7.38 0.04
C ARG A 66 6.65 7.29 -1.29
N ALA A 67 7.01 6.34 -2.15
CA ALA A 67 6.36 6.12 -3.43
C ALA A 67 4.88 5.72 -3.26
N VAL A 68 4.57 4.82 -2.32
CA VAL A 68 3.19 4.41 -2.02
C VAL A 68 2.37 5.58 -1.47
N LEU A 69 2.94 6.39 -0.56
CA LEU A 69 2.27 7.58 -0.04
C LEU A 69 2.01 8.63 -1.13
N LYS A 70 3.00 8.88 -2.01
CA LYS A 70 2.87 9.81 -3.14
C LYS A 70 1.79 9.35 -4.12
N ARG A 71 1.75 8.06 -4.45
CA ARG A 71 0.72 7.46 -5.30
C ARG A 71 -0.67 7.62 -4.68
N SER A 72 -0.80 7.36 -3.38
CA SER A 72 -2.06 7.48 -2.65
C SER A 72 -2.58 8.92 -2.61
N ARG A 73 -1.70 9.90 -2.34
CA ARG A 73 -2.02 11.33 -2.43
C ARG A 73 -2.46 11.73 -3.84
N ALA A 74 -1.77 11.25 -4.88
CA ALA A 74 -2.15 11.52 -6.26
C ALA A 74 -3.55 10.98 -6.60
N VAL A 75 -3.90 9.79 -6.11
CA VAL A 75 -5.25 9.22 -6.29
C VAL A 75 -6.31 10.06 -5.58
N LEU A 76 -6.08 10.47 -4.33
CA LEU A 76 -7.01 11.35 -3.59
C LEU A 76 -7.16 12.71 -4.26
N CYS A 77 -6.06 13.33 -4.68
CA CYS A 77 -6.09 14.59 -5.44
C CYS A 77 -6.87 14.45 -6.75
N ARG A 78 -6.70 13.33 -7.48
CA ARG A 78 -7.46 13.05 -8.71
C ARG A 78 -8.95 12.84 -8.42
N GLN A 79 -9.31 12.17 -7.32
CA GLN A 79 -10.71 11.99 -6.92
C GLN A 79 -11.36 13.33 -6.55
N ARG A 80 -10.68 14.17 -5.76
CA ARG A 80 -11.17 15.52 -5.40
C ARG A 80 -11.30 16.41 -6.64
N ARG A 81 -10.34 16.35 -7.57
CA ARG A 81 -10.43 17.05 -8.86
C ARG A 81 -11.55 16.54 -9.76
N ARG A 82 -11.89 15.25 -9.73
CA ARG A 82 -13.03 14.67 -10.45
C ARG A 82 -14.37 15.09 -9.84
N GLN A 83 -14.47 15.18 -8.52
CA GLN A 83 -15.67 15.70 -7.84
C GLN A 83 -15.89 17.19 -8.12
N LEU A 84 -14.82 17.96 -8.33
CA LEU A 84 -14.87 19.37 -8.71
C LEU A 84 -14.99 19.62 -10.23
N ARG A 85 -14.89 18.58 -11.06
CA ARG A 85 -14.94 18.68 -12.52
C ARG A 85 -15.90 17.66 -13.10
N GLU A 86 -17.17 18.01 -13.17
CA GLU A 86 -18.09 17.39 -14.12
C GLU A 86 -17.99 18.13 -15.46
N ARG A 87 -16.89 17.88 -16.19
CA ARG A 87 -16.78 17.99 -17.66
C ARG A 87 -15.35 17.72 -18.13
N ARG A 88 -15.28 16.95 -19.21
CA ARG A 88 -14.13 16.56 -20.07
C ARG A 88 -13.33 15.34 -19.61
N ARG A 89 -13.76 14.19 -20.17
CA ARG A 89 -12.87 13.07 -20.51
C ARG A 89 -11.83 13.56 -21.52
N ILE A 90 -10.56 13.26 -21.25
CA ILE A 90 -9.55 13.03 -22.29
C ILE A 90 -8.86 11.72 -21.88
N MET A 91 -9.00 10.70 -22.72
CA MET A 91 -8.21 9.46 -22.71
C MET A 91 -6.79 9.82 -23.22
N ALA A 92 -5.70 9.09 -23.03
CA ALA A 92 -5.45 7.70 -22.70
C ALA A 92 -4.01 7.66 -22.15
N VAL A 93 -3.62 6.55 -21.51
CA VAL A 93 -2.22 6.13 -21.56
C VAL A 93 -2.22 4.85 -22.36
N PRO A 94 -1.65 4.87 -23.57
CA PRO A 94 -1.00 3.70 -24.08
C PRO A 94 0.46 4.07 -24.36
N LYS A 95 1.36 3.36 -23.70
CA LYS A 95 2.46 2.74 -24.43
C LYS A 95 2.93 1.54 -23.62
N SER A 96 2.39 0.40 -24.03
CA SER A 96 3.21 -0.80 -24.11
C SER A 96 4.33 -0.46 -25.09
N GLU A 97 5.57 -0.56 -24.62
CA GLU A 97 6.65 -0.98 -25.48
C GLU A 97 7.17 -2.26 -24.84
N SER A 98 6.67 -3.38 -25.35
CA SER A 98 7.31 -4.68 -25.17
C SER A 98 8.63 -4.66 -25.93
N CYS A 99 9.65 -4.08 -25.32
CA CYS A 99 10.99 -4.63 -25.50
C CYS A 99 11.08 -5.82 -24.55
N GLN A 100 11.92 -6.81 -24.83
CA GLN A 100 12.16 -7.94 -23.92
C GLN A 100 12.75 -7.37 -22.63
N GLN A 101 11.89 -6.97 -21.70
CA GLN A 101 12.28 -6.22 -20.54
C GLN A 101 13.11 -7.17 -19.67
N GLY A 102 14.40 -6.89 -19.54
CA GLY A 102 15.27 -7.66 -18.65
C GLY A 102 14.63 -7.75 -17.26
N ARG A 103 14.84 -8.87 -16.56
CA ARG A 103 14.23 -9.14 -15.23
C ARG A 103 14.37 -7.96 -14.25
N ALA A 104 15.45 -7.19 -14.35
CA ALA A 104 15.68 -5.99 -13.54
C ALA A 104 14.64 -4.88 -13.80
N GLU A 105 14.25 -4.63 -15.04
CA GLU A 105 13.32 -3.56 -15.39
C GLU A 105 11.88 -3.93 -15.00
N LEU A 106 11.52 -5.22 -15.08
CA LEU A 106 10.28 -5.72 -14.48
C LEU A 106 10.26 -5.50 -12.97
N LEU A 107 11.37 -5.77 -12.30
CA LEU A 107 11.49 -5.54 -10.85
C LEU A 107 11.34 -4.06 -10.49
N ARG A 108 11.91 -3.14 -11.29
CA ARG A 108 11.74 -1.69 -11.10
C ARG A 108 10.29 -1.22 -11.21
N GLN A 109 9.49 -1.87 -12.06
CA GLN A 109 8.07 -1.57 -12.20
C GLN A 109 7.23 -2.13 -11.04
N LEU A 110 7.63 -3.28 -10.47
CA LEU A 110 6.94 -3.93 -9.37
C LEU A 110 7.22 -3.25 -8.01
N VAL A 111 8.47 -2.88 -7.76
CA VAL A 111 8.86 -2.21 -6.51
C VAL A 111 8.40 -0.74 -6.57
N PRO A 112 7.57 -0.26 -5.63
CA PRO A 112 7.18 1.14 -5.61
C PRO A 112 8.43 2.03 -5.52
N GLY A 113 8.59 2.96 -6.46
CA GLY A 113 9.78 3.82 -6.50
C GLY A 113 11.03 3.16 -7.07
N GLY A 114 10.94 1.94 -7.60
CA GLY A 114 12.06 1.21 -8.22
C GLY A 114 12.55 1.80 -9.54
N VAL A 115 11.72 2.58 -10.24
CA VAL A 115 12.10 3.25 -11.49
C VAL A 115 13.25 4.22 -11.25
N GLY A 116 14.39 3.97 -11.91
CA GLY A 116 15.61 4.79 -11.77
C GLY A 116 16.52 4.43 -10.61
N MET A 117 16.26 3.33 -9.86
CA MET A 117 17.17 2.85 -8.82
C MET A 117 18.35 2.07 -9.41
N ASP A 118 19.50 2.13 -8.76
CA ASP A 118 20.62 1.23 -9.00
C ASP A 118 20.25 -0.22 -8.64
N PHE A 119 20.98 -1.19 -9.18
CA PHE A 119 20.60 -2.61 -9.04
C PHE A 119 20.68 -3.10 -7.59
N CYS A 120 21.69 -2.68 -6.82
CA CYS A 120 21.85 -3.07 -5.42
C CYS A 120 20.73 -2.47 -4.56
N GLY A 121 20.48 -1.17 -4.68
CA GLY A 121 19.39 -0.49 -3.98
C GLY A 121 18.01 -1.06 -4.34
N LEU A 122 17.80 -1.45 -5.61
CA LEU A 122 16.57 -2.11 -6.05
C LEU A 122 16.33 -3.44 -5.34
N LEU A 123 17.36 -4.28 -5.20
CA LEU A 123 17.25 -5.57 -4.51
C LEU A 123 16.98 -5.41 -3.02
N GLU A 124 17.63 -4.44 -2.36
CA GLU A 124 17.40 -4.12 -0.95
C GLU A 124 15.95 -3.65 -0.71
N GLU A 125 15.47 -2.70 -1.51
CA GLU A 125 14.09 -2.22 -1.42
C GLU A 125 13.08 -3.32 -1.79
N ALA A 126 13.40 -4.20 -2.75
CA ALA A 126 12.56 -5.35 -3.08
C ALA A 126 12.44 -6.33 -1.90
N ALA A 127 13.55 -6.69 -1.26
CA ALA A 127 13.56 -7.58 -0.11
C ALA A 127 12.74 -6.99 1.06
N ASP A 128 12.90 -5.71 1.32
CA ASP A 128 12.14 -5.01 2.35
C ASP A 128 10.66 -4.85 1.99
N TYR A 129 10.34 -4.64 0.71
CA TYR A 129 8.97 -4.59 0.24
C TYR A 129 8.28 -5.95 0.40
N ILE A 130 8.94 -7.06 0.04
CA ILE A 130 8.43 -8.43 0.24
C ILE A 130 8.14 -8.70 1.72
N LYS A 131 9.08 -8.36 2.62
CA LYS A 131 8.87 -8.50 4.08
C LYS A 131 7.63 -7.71 4.53
N SER A 132 7.47 -6.50 4.03
CA SER A 132 6.33 -5.63 4.38
C SER A 132 5.00 -6.18 3.87
N LEU A 133 4.97 -6.74 2.64
CA LEU A 133 3.79 -7.36 2.06
C LEU A 133 3.36 -8.61 2.85
N LYS A 134 4.32 -9.46 3.24
CA LYS A 134 4.05 -10.60 4.11
C LYS A 134 3.42 -10.17 5.43
N ALA A 135 3.96 -9.13 6.06
CA ALA A 135 3.40 -8.59 7.30
C ALA A 135 2.00 -7.99 7.10
N GLN A 136 1.76 -7.30 5.98
CA GLN A 136 0.45 -6.75 5.62
C GLN A 136 -0.59 -7.86 5.51
N VAL A 137 -0.30 -8.91 4.74
CA VAL A 137 -1.21 -10.04 4.53
C VAL A 137 -1.47 -10.77 5.85
N GLN A 138 -0.44 -11.02 6.64
CA GLN A 138 -0.59 -11.67 7.94
C GLN A 138 -1.52 -10.89 8.87
N VAL A 139 -1.33 -9.57 9.01
CA VAL A 139 -2.19 -8.74 9.86
C VAL A 139 -3.63 -8.71 9.34
N MET A 140 -3.82 -8.60 8.02
CA MET A 140 -5.16 -8.63 7.42
C MET A 140 -5.86 -9.96 7.67
N GLN A 141 -5.15 -11.08 7.56
CA GLN A 141 -5.68 -12.41 7.84
C GLN A 141 -6.06 -12.55 9.32
N CYS A 142 -5.18 -12.17 10.25
CA CYS A 142 -5.50 -12.22 11.68
C CYS A 142 -6.75 -11.40 12.04
N ILE A 143 -6.95 -10.24 11.40
CA ILE A 143 -8.15 -9.43 11.59
C ILE A 143 -9.39 -10.15 11.04
N ALA A 144 -9.30 -10.75 9.85
CA ALA A 144 -10.40 -11.50 9.24
C ALA A 144 -10.79 -12.72 10.09
N ASP A 145 -9.80 -13.49 10.57
CA ASP A 145 -10.01 -14.65 11.43
C ASP A 145 -10.70 -14.24 12.74
N SER A 146 -10.29 -13.12 13.34
CA SER A 146 -10.89 -12.60 14.58
C SER A 146 -12.34 -12.10 14.41
N LEU A 147 -12.78 -11.85 13.17
CA LEU A 147 -14.12 -11.36 12.83
C LEU A 147 -15.02 -12.44 12.22
N SER A 148 -14.47 -13.64 11.97
CA SER A 148 -15.20 -14.78 11.43
C SER A 148 -15.76 -15.70 12.53
N CYS A 149 -15.61 -15.30 13.78
CA CYS A 149 -16.20 -15.90 14.98
C CYS A 149 -17.51 -15.22 15.36
#